data_AF-A0A957AA62-F1
#
_entry.id   AF-A0A957AA62-F1
#
_cell.length_a   1.000
_cell.length_b   1.000
_cell.length_c   1.000
_cell.angle_alpha   90.00
_cell.angle_beta   90.00
_cell.angle_gamma   90.00
#
_symmetry.space_group_name_H-M   'P 1'
#
loop_
_entity.id
_entity.type
_entity.pdbx_description
1 polymer ?
#
loop_
_entity_poly.entity_id
_entity_poly.type
_entity_poly.pdbx_seq_one_letter_code
_entity_poly.pdbx_strand_id
1 'polypeptide(L)' 'DSGGLQKEAYLLETPCITLREDTEWVETVDLGWNRLVGARTADIRAAIADPPRGATHPAVYGDGHSAARMLEAIERTFSP' A
#
# COMPACT_ATOMS: atom_id res chain seq x y z
N ASP A 1 4.88 -12.57 4.92
CA ASP A 1 3.99 -12.11 3.84
C ASP A 1 4.28 -10.63 3.62
N SER A 2 4.74 -10.25 2.43
CA SER A 2 5.10 -8.86 2.10
C SER A 2 3.92 -8.04 1.58
N GLY A 3 2.71 -8.60 1.57
CA GLY A 3 1.49 -7.84 1.24
C GLY A 3 1.41 -6.55 2.07
N GLY A 4 1.54 -6.63 3.39
CA GLY A 4 1.47 -5.45 4.28
C GLY A 4 2.46 -4.34 3.92
N LEU A 5 3.66 -4.68 3.46
CA LEU A 5 4.73 -3.73 3.15
C LEU A 5 4.37 -2.77 2.01
N GLN A 6 3.57 -3.19 1.02
CA GLN A 6 3.14 -2.29 -0.06
C GLN A 6 2.23 -1.18 0.47
N LYS A 7 1.32 -1.53 1.39
CA LYS A 7 0.46 -0.55 2.08
C LYS A 7 1.24 0.34 3.03
N GLU A 8 2.17 -0.24 3.79
CA GLU A 8 3.01 0.52 4.72
C GLU A 8 3.89 1.53 3.96
N ALA A 9 4.48 1.14 2.83
CA ALA A 9 5.24 2.04 1.97
C ALA A 9 4.37 3.20 1.46
N TYR A 10 3.13 2.91 1.03
CA TYR A 10 2.17 3.96 0.67
C TYR A 10 1.90 4.89 1.86
N LEU A 11 1.53 4.37 3.03
CA LEU A 11 1.23 5.16 4.23
C LEU A 11 2.40 6.05 4.67
N LEU A 12 3.63 5.61 4.42
CA LEU A 12 4.87 6.32 4.73
C LEU A 12 5.39 7.19 3.58
N GLU A 13 4.59 7.39 2.52
CA GLU A 13 4.98 8.17 1.34
C GLU A 13 6.35 7.74 0.77
N THR A 14 6.60 6.44 0.77
CA THR A 14 7.86 5.84 0.33
C THR A 14 7.66 5.10 -1.01
N PRO A 15 8.47 5.38 -2.04
CA PRO A 15 8.42 4.65 -3.31
C PRO A 15 8.54 3.14 -3.12
N CYS A 16 7.63 2.38 -3.75
CA CYS A 16 7.60 0.92 -3.67
C CYS A 16 7.81 0.28 -5.05
N ILE A 17 8.67 -0.73 -5.11
CA ILE A 17 8.85 -1.58 -6.30
C ILE A 17 8.54 -3.00 -5.87
N THR A 18 7.47 -3.57 -6.42
CA THR A 18 7.00 -4.91 -6.05
C THR A 18 7.47 -5.94 -7.07
N LEU A 19 8.21 -6.93 -6.58
CA LEU A 19 8.74 -8.05 -7.38
C LEU A 19 7.69 -9.16 -7.60
N ARG A 20 6.49 -8.77 -8.03
CA ARG A 20 5.36 -9.66 -8.38
C ARG A 20 4.73 -9.15 -9.68
N GLU A 21 3.99 -10.03 -10.36
CA GLU A 21 3.18 -9.65 -11.52
C GLU A 21 1.86 -9.01 -11.10
N ASP A 22 1.32 -9.42 -9.94
CA ASP A 22 0.02 -8.98 -9.42
C ASP A 22 0.11 -8.46 -7.98
N THR A 23 -0.89 -7.66 -7.58
CA THR A 23 -1.03 -7.17 -6.21
C THR A 23 -2.49 -7.06 -5.78
N GLU A 24 -2.75 -7.27 -4.50
CA GLU A 24 -4.02 -7.03 -3.83
C GLU A 24 -4.21 -5.54 -3.46
N TRP A 25 -3.17 -4.71 -3.61
CA TRP A 25 -3.16 -3.28 -3.23
C TRP A 25 -3.11 -2.36 -4.45
N VAL A 26 -4.12 -2.50 -5.31
CA VAL A 26 -4.22 -1.82 -6.61
C VAL A 26 -4.11 -0.30 -6.50
N GLU A 27 -4.61 0.29 -5.43
CA GLU A 27 -4.61 1.74 -5.23
C GLU A 27 -3.18 2.29 -5.16
N THR A 28 -2.23 1.51 -4.62
CA THR A 28 -0.81 1.92 -4.56
C THR A 28 -0.18 2.06 -5.95
N VAL A 29 -0.61 1.22 -6.91
CA VAL A 29 -0.14 1.25 -8.29
C VAL A 29 -0.84 2.37 -9.06
N ASP A 30 -2.17 2.44 -8.94
CA ASP A 30 -3.00 3.44 -9.63
C ASP A 30 -2.63 4.88 -9.24
N LEU A 31 -2.26 5.11 -7.97
CA LEU A 31 -1.81 6.41 -7.47
C LEU A 31 -0.32 6.69 -7.74
N GLY A 32 0.39 5.75 -8.37
CA GLY A 32 1.78 5.91 -8.79
C GLY A 32 2.81 5.81 -7.67
N TRP A 33 2.46 5.21 -6.53
CA TRP A 33 3.35 5.00 -5.37
C TRP A 33 4.06 3.64 -5.42
N ASN A 34 3.51 2.69 -6.16
CA ASN A 34 4.05 1.35 -6.32
C ASN A 34 4.15 0.99 -7.81
N ARG A 35 5.15 0.20 -8.18
CA ARG A 35 5.32 -0.35 -9.53
C ARG A 35 5.56 -1.86 -9.44
N LEU A 36 4.73 -2.64 -10.14
CA LEU A 36 4.92 -4.08 -10.29
C LEU A 36 5.94 -4.33 -11.41
N VAL A 37 6.96 -5.13 -11.15
CA VAL A 37 8.05 -5.39 -12.12
C VAL A 37 8.38 -6.87 -12.32
N GLY A 38 7.63 -7.77 -11.65
CA GLY A 38 7.94 -9.20 -11.68
C GLY A 38 9.38 -9.49 -11.23
N ALA A 39 10.05 -10.42 -11.91
CA ALA A 39 11.40 -10.88 -11.55
C ALA A 39 12.47 -10.62 -12.62
N ARG A 40 12.16 -9.88 -13.70
CA ARG A 40 13.14 -9.61 -14.75
C ARG A 40 14.13 -8.52 -14.29
N THR A 41 15.43 -8.85 -14.31
CA THR A 41 16.48 -7.92 -13.86
C THR A 41 16.47 -6.58 -14.60
N ALA A 42 16.13 -6.58 -15.88
CA ALA A 42 16.04 -5.36 -16.67
C ALA A 42 14.95 -4.41 -16.13
N ASP A 43 13.77 -4.94 -15.82
CA ASP A 43 12.64 -4.14 -15.32
C ASP A 43 12.91 -3.62 -13.91
N ILE A 44 13.49 -4.47 -13.05
CA ILE A 44 13.91 -4.09 -11.71
C ILE A 44 14.90 -2.92 -11.78
N ARG A 45 15.93 -3.02 -12.64
CA ARG A 45 16.91 -1.94 -12.83
C ARG A 45 16.27 -0.66 -13.37
N ALA A 46 15.35 -0.78 -14.32
CA ALA A 46 14.64 0.38 -14.88
C ALA A 46 13.81 1.08 -13.80
N ALA A 47 13.09 0.33 -12.96
CA ALA A 47 12.31 0.89 -11.86
C ALA A 47 13.16 1.48 -10.74
N ILE A 48 14.36 0.96 -10.48
CA ILE A 48 15.29 1.58 -9.52
C ILE A 48 15.83 2.90 -10.08
N ALA A 49 16.13 2.98 -11.38
CA ALA A 49 16.64 4.19 -12.02
C ALA A 49 15.56 5.29 -12.14
N ASP A 50 14.30 4.91 -12.33
CA ASP A 50 13.14 5.79 -12.31
C ASP A 50 12.08 5.25 -11.35
N PRO A 51 12.22 5.54 -10.03
CA PRO A 51 11.31 5.04 -9.03
C PRO A 51 9.93 5.73 -9.13
N PRO A 52 8.85 5.06 -8.69
CA PRO A 52 7.55 5.70 -8.55
C PRO A 52 7.66 6.94 -7.65
N ARG A 53 6.95 8.01 -8.04
CA ARG A 53 7.03 9.31 -7.35
C ARG A 53 5.76 9.66 -6.57
N GLY A 54 4.68 8.89 -6.75
CA GLY A 54 3.34 9.26 -6.31
C GLY A 54 2.80 10.46 -7.10
N ALA A 55 1.52 10.45 -7.43
CA ALA A 55 0.85 11.63 -8.01
C ALA A 55 0.17 12.48 -6.93
N THR A 56 -0.61 11.82 -6.09
CA THR A 56 -1.33 12.39 -4.94
C THR A 56 -1.36 11.36 -3.83
N HIS A 57 -1.57 11.79 -2.58
CA HIS A 57 -1.61 10.91 -1.41
C HIS A 57 -2.96 10.99 -0.66
N PRO A 58 -4.06 10.50 -1.26
CA PRO A 58 -5.32 10.39 -0.54
C PRO A 58 -5.27 9.32 0.56
N ALA A 59 -6.04 9.50 1.64
CA ALA A 59 -6.13 8.56 2.76
C ALA A 59 -6.97 7.30 2.41
N VAL A 60 -6.60 6.57 1.35
CA VAL A 60 -7.35 5.41 0.82
C VAL A 60 -7.39 4.20 1.75
N TYR A 61 -6.45 4.11 2.70
CA TYR A 61 -6.41 3.06 3.72
C TYR A 61 -6.87 3.53 5.11
N GLY A 62 -7.53 4.69 5.15
CA GLY A 62 -8.09 5.26 6.37
C GLY A 62 -7.15 6.24 7.07
N ASP A 63 -7.54 6.60 8.28
CA ASP A 63 -6.99 7.70 9.07
C ASP A 63 -6.28 7.23 10.35
N GLY A 64 -5.95 5.94 10.43
CA GLY A 64 -5.28 5.35 11.60
C GLY A 64 -6.17 5.01 12.79
N HIS A 65 -7.50 5.19 12.71
CA HIS A 65 -8.41 4.98 13.84
C HIS A 65 -9.21 3.66 13.80
N SER A 66 -8.82 2.72 12.95
CA SER A 66 -9.56 1.45 12.79
C SER A 66 -9.71 0.67 14.10
N ALA A 67 -8.68 0.63 14.94
CA ALA A 67 -8.73 -0.07 16.23
C ALA A 67 -9.79 0.50 17.18
N ALA A 68 -9.85 1.83 17.32
CA ALA A 68 -10.85 2.50 18.16
C ALA A 68 -12.28 2.25 17.65
N ARG A 69 -12.48 2.33 16.33
CA ARG A 69 -13.79 2.06 15.70
C ARG A 69 -14.23 0.61 15.86
N MET A 70 -13.30 -0.35 15.78
CA MET A 70 -13.59 -1.76 16.01
C MET A 70 -14.01 -2.01 17.46
N LEU A 71 -13.31 -1.40 18.42
CA LEU A 71 -13.67 -1.51 19.84
C LEU A 71 -15.07 -0.95 20.10
N GLU A 72 -15.35 0.26 19.61
CA GLU A 72 -16.67 0.89 19.72
C GLU A 72 -17.78 0.02 19.11
N ALA A 73 -17.52 -0.62 17.96
CA ALA A 73 -18.48 -1.51 17.32
C ALA A 73 -18.75 -2.78 18.14
N ILE A 74 -17.71 -3.37 18.75
CA ILE A 74 -17.84 -4.54 19.62
C ILE A 74 -18.63 -4.16 20.88
N GLU A 75 -18.27 -3.06 21.55
CA GLU A 75 -18.97 -2.57 22.74
C GLU A 75 -20.44 -2.29 22.45
N ARG A 76 -20.75 -1.60 21.35
CA ARG A 76 -22.14 -1.35 20.94
C ARG A 76 -22.93 -2.64 20.69
N THR A 77 -22.27 -3.72 20.28
CA THR A 77 -22.92 -4.99 19.94
C THR A 77 -23.10 -5.90 21.15
N PHE A 78 -22.17 -5.86 22.12
CA PHE A 78 -22.07 -6.86 23.18
C PHE A 78 -22.07 -6.29 24.61
N SER A 79 -22.03 -4.96 24.79
CA SER A 79 -22.19 -4.31 26.09
C SER A 79 -23.64 -3.84 26.25
N PRO A 80 -24.36 -4.29 27.30
CA PRO A 80 -25.75 -3.90 27.58
C PRO A 80 -25.90 -2.44 28.01
#